data_AF-A0A7R9LND0-F1
#
_entry.id   AF-A0A7R9LND0-F1
#
_cell.length_a   1.000
_cell.length_b   1.000
_cell.length_c   1.000
_cell.angle_alpha   90.00
_cell.angle_beta   90.00
_cell.angle_gamma   90.00
#
_symmetry.space_group_name_H-M   'P 1'
#
loop_
_entity.id
_entity.type
_entity.pdbx_description
1 polymer ?
#
loop_
_entity_poly.entity_id
_entity_poly.type
_entity_poly.pdbx_seq_one_letter_code
_entity_poly.pdbx_strand_id
1 'polypeptide(L)'
;MTAQMDPKSNYNYNLFLFVTFWGFFNAFIPLIVKLVLTVFLNETQMEESLRRQIRDLKTELSDISMSDEFAKYAKIQRKLNKAKDQLKSQSDAQTIFRIKAKVFLYIILYAISSMVTMYLLWNYRYEVLFRLPDHLFYPFGLLLSFP
;
A
#
# COMPACT_ATOMS: atom_id res chain seq x y z
N MET A 1 21.51 50.51 8.70
CA MET A 1 20.18 50.59 9.34
C MET A 1 20.01 49.31 10.16
N THR A 2 19.70 49.50 11.43
CA THR A 2 19.83 48.56 12.54
C THR A 2 19.12 47.22 12.30
N ALA A 3 19.91 46.14 12.26
CA ALA A 3 19.41 44.78 12.42
C ALA A 3 18.92 44.63 13.87
N GLN A 4 17.64 44.96 14.07
CA GLN A 4 16.92 44.72 15.30
C GLN A 4 16.84 43.20 15.47
N MET A 5 17.72 42.66 16.31
CA MET A 5 17.66 41.29 16.81
C MET A 5 16.30 41.09 17.49
N ASP A 6 15.38 40.40 16.81
CA ASP A 6 14.10 39.97 17.37
C ASP A 6 14.34 39.10 18.61
N PRO A 7 13.87 39.49 19.79
CA PRO A 7 14.06 38.72 21.02
C PRO A 7 13.07 37.57 21.06
N LYS A 8 13.59 36.34 21.21
CA LYS A 8 12.87 35.05 21.31
C LYS A 8 12.17 34.58 20.04
N SER A 9 12.94 34.24 19.00
CA SER A 9 12.50 33.12 18.15
C SER A 9 12.89 31.81 18.84
N ASN A 10 12.02 31.34 19.73
CA ASN A 10 12.13 30.00 20.29
C ASN A 10 11.74 29.00 19.20
N TYR A 11 12.66 28.73 18.28
CA TYR A 11 12.49 27.68 17.30
C TYR A 11 12.38 26.35 18.03
N ASN A 12 11.20 25.75 18.00
CA ASN A 12 10.99 24.42 18.55
C ASN A 12 11.56 23.38 17.56
N TYR A 13 12.88 23.22 17.55
CA TYR A 13 13.58 22.24 16.71
C TYR A 13 13.01 20.83 16.88
N ASN A 14 12.53 20.50 18.08
CA ASN A 14 11.85 19.25 18.38
C ASN A 14 10.56 19.08 17.55
N LEU A 15 9.78 20.15 17.40
CA LEU A 15 8.55 20.15 16.59
C LEU A 15 8.89 19.97 15.11
N PHE A 16 9.91 20.68 14.62
CA PHE A 16 10.38 20.57 13.24
C PHE A 16 10.82 19.14 12.92
N LEU A 17 11.72 18.57 13.74
CA LEU A 17 12.17 17.19 13.58
C LEU A 17 11.02 16.19 13.67
N PHE A 18 10.06 16.41 14.57
CA PHE A 18 8.89 15.57 14.70
C PHE A 18 8.01 15.58 13.44
N VAL A 19 7.72 16.76 12.88
CA VAL A 19 6.93 16.90 11.65
C VAL A 19 7.63 16.26 10.46
N THR A 20 8.94 16.52 10.29
CA THR A 20 9.72 15.93 9.19
C THR A 20 9.79 14.41 9.32
N PHE A 21 10.03 13.91 10.53
CA PHE A 21 10.05 12.47 10.80
C PHE A 21 8.67 11.83 10.58
N TRP A 22 7.59 12.49 10.99
CA TRP A 22 6.23 12.03 10.76
C TRP A 22 5.90 11.94 9.27
N GLY A 23 6.28 12.95 8.49
CA GLY A 23 6.16 12.94 7.04
C GLY A 23 6.92 11.79 6.39
N PHE A 24 8.14 11.54 6.85
CA PHE A 24 8.94 10.40 6.40
C PHE A 24 8.27 9.07 6.77
N PHE A 25 7.77 8.93 8.00
CA PHE A 25 7.05 7.74 8.46
C PHE A 25 5.80 7.45 7.63
N ASN A 26 5.06 8.48 7.21
CA ASN A 26 3.94 8.33 6.29
C ASN A 26 4.33 7.69 4.94
N ALA A 27 5.56 7.92 4.45
CA ALA A 27 6.05 7.29 3.24
C ALA A 27 6.25 5.76 3.40
N PHE A 28 6.40 5.26 4.64
CA PHE A 28 6.50 3.84 4.95
C PHE A 28 5.14 3.16 5.13
N ILE A 29 4.01 3.88 5.18
CA ILE A 29 2.66 3.29 5.23
C ILE A 29 2.47 2.18 4.19
N PRO A 30 2.75 2.38 2.87
CA PRO A 30 2.60 1.31 1.90
C PRO A 30 3.51 0.10 2.16
N LEU A 31 4.65 0.31 2.80
CA LEU A 31 5.61 -0.73 3.15
C LEU A 31 5.12 -1.53 4.37
N ILE A 32 4.60 -0.86 5.40
CA ILE A 32 3.97 -1.46 6.58
C ILE A 32 2.72 -2.22 6.17
N VAL A 33 1.85 -1.64 5.33
CA VAL A 33 0.67 -2.32 4.80
C VAL A 33 1.08 -3.58 4.05
N LYS A 34 2.08 -3.51 3.17
CA LYS A 34 2.59 -4.70 2.48
C LYS A 34 3.13 -5.73 3.47
N LEU A 35 3.91 -5.34 4.47
CA LEU A 35 4.49 -6.25 5.44
C LEU A 35 3.42 -6.94 6.28
N VAL A 36 2.46 -6.19 6.81
CA VAL A 36 1.30 -6.73 7.56
C VAL A 36 0.49 -7.65 6.65
N LEU A 37 0.18 -7.22 5.44
CA LEU A 37 -0.57 -8.01 4.48
C LEU A 37 0.19 -9.30 4.14
N THR A 38 1.50 -9.25 3.93
CA THR A 38 2.35 -10.42 3.69
C THR A 38 2.44 -11.32 4.91
N VAL A 39 2.53 -10.81 6.14
CA VAL A 39 2.58 -11.66 7.34
C VAL A 39 1.24 -12.35 7.60
N PHE A 40 0.13 -11.61 7.54
CA PHE A 40 -1.22 -12.15 7.74
C PHE A 40 -1.71 -13.00 6.55
N LEU A 41 -1.24 -12.74 5.33
CA LEU A 41 -1.58 -13.55 4.15
C LEU A 41 -0.48 -14.53 3.76
N ASN A 42 0.67 -14.60 4.44
CA ASN A 42 1.64 -15.69 4.23
C ASN A 42 1.09 -17.05 4.70
N GLU A 43 -0.05 -17.07 5.39
CA GLU A 43 -0.90 -18.27 5.53
C GLU A 43 -1.49 -18.74 4.19
N THR A 44 -1.23 -18.02 3.09
CA THR A 44 -1.50 -18.41 1.71
C THR A 44 -0.42 -19.36 1.16
N GLN A 45 -0.09 -20.42 1.90
CA GLN A 45 0.32 -21.65 1.23
C GLN A 45 -0.83 -22.22 0.36
N MET A 46 -2.04 -21.67 0.51
CA MET A 46 -3.25 -22.06 -0.20
C MET A 46 -3.29 -21.61 -1.68
N GLU A 47 -2.82 -20.42 -2.07
CA GLU A 47 -2.79 -20.04 -3.52
C GLU A 47 -1.71 -20.79 -4.30
N GLU A 48 -0.56 -21.08 -3.68
CA GLU A 48 0.48 -21.91 -4.30
C GLU A 48 0.04 -23.36 -4.46
N SER A 49 -0.66 -23.93 -3.47
CA SER A 49 -1.18 -25.30 -3.55
C SER A 49 -2.30 -25.44 -4.59
N LEU A 50 -3.19 -24.45 -4.71
CA LEU A 50 -4.22 -24.41 -5.77
C LEU A 50 -3.60 -24.29 -7.17
N ARG A 51 -2.55 -23.48 -7.34
CA ARG A 51 -1.81 -23.38 -8.63
C ARG A 51 -1.10 -24.68 -9.00
N ARG A 52 -0.60 -25.44 -8.01
CA ARG A 52 -0.01 -26.76 -8.23
C ARG A 52 -1.06 -27.78 -8.70
N GLN A 53 -2.23 -27.83 -8.08
CA GLN A 53 -3.31 -28.75 -8.49
C GLN A 53 -3.79 -28.52 -9.93
N ILE A 54 -3.89 -27.26 -10.38
CA ILE A 54 -4.21 -26.97 -11.79
C ILE A 54 -3.13 -27.51 -12.74
N ARG A 55 -1.86 -27.42 -12.33
CA ARG A 55 -0.73 -27.85 -13.15
C ARG A 55 -0.73 -29.37 -13.27
N ASP A 56 -0.97 -30.09 -12.17
CA ASP A 56 -1.00 -31.55 -12.14
C ASP A 56 -2.17 -32.12 -12.97
N LEU A 57 -3.37 -31.54 -12.84
CA LEU A 57 -4.54 -31.92 -13.67
C LEU A 57 -4.33 -31.62 -15.16
N LYS A 58 -3.52 -30.61 -15.51
CA LYS A 58 -3.15 -30.30 -16.89
C LYS A 58 -2.15 -31.31 -17.46
N THR A 59 -1.24 -31.80 -16.62
CA THR A 59 -0.26 -32.85 -16.98
C THR A 59 -0.95 -34.21 -17.17
N GLU A 60 -1.91 -34.56 -16.32
CA GLU A 60 -2.69 -35.79 -16.44
C GLU A 60 -3.53 -35.82 -17.73
N LEU A 61 -4.03 -34.67 -18.18
CA LEU A 61 -4.74 -34.53 -19.46
C LEU A 61 -3.82 -34.57 -20.68
N SER A 62 -2.53 -34.23 -20.56
CA SER A 62 -1.58 -34.33 -21.67
C SER A 62 -1.09 -35.76 -21.92
N ASP A 63 -1.26 -36.65 -20.94
CA ASP A 63 -0.84 -38.06 -21.01
C ASP A 63 -1.90 -38.97 -21.69
N ILE A 64 -3.12 -38.46 -21.89
CA ILE A 64 -4.23 -39.21 -22.50
C ILE A 64 -4.37 -38.84 -23.98
N SER A 65 -4.23 -39.84 -24.87
CA SER A 65 -4.49 -39.70 -26.31
C SER A 65 -5.94 -39.27 -26.58
N MET A 66 -6.10 -38.04 -27.05
CA MET A 66 -7.41 -37.42 -27.35
C MET A 66 -8.16 -38.14 -28.48
N SER A 67 -7.46 -38.89 -29.34
CA SER A 67 -8.02 -39.58 -30.50
C SER A 67 -8.60 -40.97 -30.19
N ASP A 68 -8.02 -41.72 -29.25
CA ASP A 68 -8.42 -43.11 -28.99
C ASP A 68 -9.41 -43.25 -27.83
N GLU A 69 -9.38 -42.32 -26.86
CA GLU A 69 -10.24 -42.35 -25.67
C GLU A 69 -11.13 -41.11 -25.52
N PHE A 70 -11.67 -40.57 -26.63
CA PHE A 70 -12.44 -39.31 -26.66
C PHE A 70 -13.56 -39.22 -25.61
N ALA A 71 -14.25 -40.33 -25.34
CA ALA A 71 -15.30 -40.39 -24.31
C ALA A 71 -14.75 -40.21 -22.88
N LYS A 72 -13.59 -40.82 -22.56
CA LYS A 72 -12.91 -40.61 -21.27
C LYS A 72 -12.29 -39.21 -21.21
N TYR A 73 -11.68 -38.74 -22.30
CA TYR A 73 -11.13 -37.38 -22.41
C TYR A 73 -12.21 -36.33 -22.15
N ALA A 74 -13.40 -36.44 -22.78
CA ALA A 74 -14.52 -35.51 -22.58
C ALA A 74 -15.08 -35.55 -21.13
N LYS A 75 -15.10 -36.73 -20.49
CA LYS A 75 -15.52 -36.89 -19.10
C LYS A 75 -14.54 -36.23 -18.13
N ILE A 76 -13.25 -36.38 -18.38
CA ILE A 76 -12.16 -35.75 -17.61
C ILE A 76 -12.17 -34.24 -17.85
N GLN A 77 -12.37 -33.78 -19.09
CA GLN A 77 -12.45 -32.36 -19.43
C GLN A 77 -13.64 -31.66 -18.78
N ARG A 78 -14.81 -32.30 -18.69
CA ARG A 78 -15.95 -31.77 -17.91
C ARG A 78 -15.66 -31.70 -16.41
N LYS A 79 -15.02 -32.73 -15.84
CA LYS A 79 -14.56 -32.68 -14.44
C LYS A 79 -13.55 -31.56 -14.22
N LEU A 80 -12.62 -31.35 -15.14
CA LEU A 80 -11.64 -30.27 -15.08
C LEU A 80 -12.29 -28.90 -15.19
N ASN A 81 -13.25 -28.71 -16.10
CA ASN A 81 -13.99 -27.46 -16.19
C ASN A 81 -14.79 -27.16 -14.92
N LYS A 82 -15.45 -28.17 -14.34
CA LYS A 82 -16.16 -28.00 -13.07
C LYS A 82 -15.21 -27.65 -11.92
N ALA A 83 -14.05 -28.30 -11.85
CA ALA A 83 -13.02 -27.99 -10.87
C ALA A 83 -12.45 -26.58 -11.08
N LYS A 84 -12.22 -26.16 -12.34
CA LYS A 84 -11.78 -24.80 -12.69
C LYS A 84 -12.80 -23.73 -12.31
N ASP A 85 -14.08 -23.96 -12.55
CA ASP A 85 -15.14 -22.99 -12.20
C ASP A 85 -15.30 -22.85 -10.68
N GLN A 86 -15.21 -23.96 -9.95
CA GLN A 86 -15.16 -23.92 -8.49
C GLN A 86 -13.91 -23.18 -8.00
N LEU A 87 -12.76 -23.44 -8.63
CA LEU A 87 -11.51 -22.76 -8.30
C LEU A 87 -11.59 -21.26 -8.55
N LYS A 88 -12.21 -20.86 -9.67
CA LYS A 88 -12.32 -19.47 -10.09
C LYS A 88 -13.26 -18.69 -9.16
N SER A 89 -14.41 -19.26 -8.81
CA SER A 89 -15.32 -18.63 -7.86
C SER A 89 -14.70 -18.51 -6.45
N GLN A 90 -13.95 -19.51 -6.01
CA GLN A 90 -13.22 -19.45 -4.74
C GLN A 90 -12.04 -18.46 -4.79
N SER A 91 -11.31 -18.39 -5.90
CA SER A 91 -10.19 -17.45 -6.07
C SER A 91 -10.68 -16.01 -6.16
N ASP A 92 -11.81 -15.77 -6.81
CA ASP A 92 -12.39 -14.43 -6.95
C ASP A 92 -12.88 -13.93 -5.58
N ALA A 93 -13.57 -14.78 -4.80
CA ALA A 93 -14.00 -14.44 -3.45
C ALA A 93 -12.82 -14.14 -2.51
N GLN A 94 -11.75 -14.95 -2.56
CA GLN A 94 -10.53 -14.71 -1.77
C GLN A 94 -9.79 -13.45 -2.21
N THR A 95 -9.73 -13.17 -3.51
CA THR A 95 -9.10 -11.96 -4.06
C THR A 95 -9.86 -10.70 -3.62
N ILE A 96 -11.20 -10.72 -3.70
CA ILE A 96 -12.04 -9.60 -3.26
C ILE A 96 -11.86 -9.35 -1.75
N PHE A 97 -11.81 -10.41 -0.94
CA PHE A 97 -11.56 -10.27 0.51
C PHE A 97 -10.18 -9.65 0.80
N ARG A 98 -9.13 -10.06 0.08
CA ARG A 98 -7.78 -9.49 0.20
C ARG A 98 -7.72 -8.02 -0.18
N ILE A 99 -8.32 -7.65 -1.30
CA ILE A 99 -8.38 -6.28 -1.77
C ILE A 99 -9.15 -5.44 -0.74
N LYS A 100 -10.29 -5.94 -0.26
CA LYS A 100 -11.09 -5.28 0.77
C LYS A 100 -10.31 -5.08 2.06
N ALA A 101 -9.60 -6.09 2.55
CA ALA A 101 -8.76 -6.01 3.74
C ALA A 101 -7.60 -5.01 3.57
N LYS A 102 -6.92 -5.04 2.42
CA LYS A 102 -5.84 -4.09 2.09
C LYS A 102 -6.35 -2.65 2.06
N VAL A 103 -7.47 -2.41 1.36
CA VAL A 103 -8.09 -1.07 1.27
C VAL A 103 -8.53 -0.59 2.66
N PHE A 104 -9.15 -1.46 3.44
CA PHE A 104 -9.56 -1.15 4.81
C PHE A 104 -8.36 -0.74 5.70
N LEU A 105 -7.26 -1.48 5.64
CA LEU A 105 -6.03 -1.16 6.39
C LEU A 105 -5.43 0.19 5.95
N TYR A 106 -5.41 0.46 4.65
CA TYR A 106 -4.98 1.76 4.12
C TYR A 106 -5.87 2.91 4.63
N ILE A 107 -7.19 2.74 4.59
CA ILE A 107 -8.14 3.75 5.07
C ILE A 107 -7.86 4.07 6.54
N ILE A 108 -7.69 3.06 7.39
CA ILE A 108 -7.41 3.26 8.82
C ILE A 108 -6.10 4.01 9.02
N LEU A 109 -5.01 3.57 8.37
CA LEU A 109 -3.69 4.20 8.54
C LEU A 109 -3.66 5.64 8.04
N TYR A 110 -4.27 5.92 6.89
CA TYR A 110 -4.39 7.28 6.38
C TYR A 110 -5.32 8.15 7.24
N ALA A 111 -6.40 7.59 7.80
CA ALA A 111 -7.27 8.32 8.71
C ALA A 111 -6.53 8.75 9.99
N ILE A 112 -5.74 7.84 10.59
CA ILE A 112 -4.89 8.15 11.76
C ILE A 112 -3.87 9.23 11.40
N SER A 113 -3.18 9.09 10.27
CA SER A 113 -2.21 10.08 9.80
C SER A 113 -2.83 11.46 9.58
N SER A 114 -4.02 11.50 9.01
CA SER A 114 -4.81 12.72 8.80
C SER A 114 -5.20 13.35 10.13
N MET A 115 -5.67 12.57 11.12
CA MET A 115 -5.98 13.07 12.46
C MET A 115 -4.76 13.68 13.14
N VAL A 116 -3.60 13.02 13.07
CA VAL A 116 -2.34 13.54 13.65
C VAL A 116 -1.95 14.86 12.97
N THR A 117 -2.04 14.92 11.65
CA THR A 117 -1.75 16.14 10.89
C THR A 117 -2.71 17.28 11.26
N MET A 118 -4.00 16.99 11.38
CA MET A 118 -5.01 17.95 11.80
C MET A 118 -4.77 18.46 13.22
N TYR A 119 -4.40 17.57 14.15
CA TYR A 119 -4.05 17.92 15.52
C TYR A 119 -2.82 18.83 15.57
N LEU A 120 -1.78 18.52 14.80
CA LEU A 120 -0.59 19.37 14.69
C LEU A 120 -0.92 20.75 14.14
N LEU A 121 -1.74 20.82 13.08
CA LEU A 121 -2.18 22.08 12.50
C LEU A 121 -2.98 22.92 13.48
N TRP A 122 -3.80 22.30 14.33
CA TRP A 122 -4.59 23.03 15.32
C TRP A 122 -3.72 23.56 16.48
N ASN A 123 -2.83 22.71 17.00
CA ASN A 123 -2.03 23.04 18.18
C ASN A 123 -0.86 23.98 17.86
N TYR A 124 -0.23 23.82 16.70
CA TYR A 124 1.00 24.53 16.32
C TYR A 124 0.77 25.53 15.17
N ARG A 125 -0.48 25.97 14.96
CA ARG A 125 -0.87 26.90 13.89
C ARG A 125 -0.04 28.19 13.85
N TYR A 126 0.42 28.65 15.01
CA TYR A 126 1.06 29.95 15.18
C TYR A 126 2.58 29.87 15.38
N GLU A 127 3.16 28.67 15.36
CA GLU A 127 4.61 28.51 15.50
C GLU A 127 5.27 28.40 14.13
N VAL A 128 6.23 29.31 13.89
CA VAL A 128 6.99 29.34 12.64
C VAL A 128 8.03 28.20 12.68
N LEU A 129 7.76 27.12 11.94
CA LEU A 129 8.62 25.93 11.91
C LEU A 129 10.01 26.20 11.32
N PHE A 130 10.15 27.17 10.42
CA PHE A 130 11.41 27.51 9.77
C PHE A 130 11.35 28.95 9.20
N ARG A 131 12.33 29.81 9.50
CA ARG A 131 12.62 30.98 8.64
C ARG A 131 13.58 30.49 7.55
N LEU A 132 13.09 30.35 6.32
CA LEU A 132 13.93 29.98 5.19
C LEU A 132 14.90 31.13 4.94
N PRO A 133 16.24 30.90 4.94
CA PRO A 133 17.18 31.97 4.74
C PRO A 133 17.20 32.39 3.26
N ASP A 134 17.16 33.69 3.01
CA ASP A 134 16.89 34.28 1.69
C ASP A 134 17.86 33.88 0.58
N HIS A 135 19.04 33.34 0.92
CA HIS A 135 20.06 32.90 -0.03
C HIS A 135 19.77 31.53 -0.67
N LEU A 136 18.95 30.68 -0.04
CA LEU A 136 18.67 29.32 -0.53
C LEU A 136 17.70 29.27 -1.71
N PHE A 137 17.00 30.38 -2.01
CA PHE A 137 15.98 30.48 -3.07
C PHE A 137 16.38 31.34 -4.26
N TYR A 138 17.65 31.73 -4.40
CA TYR A 138 18.10 32.44 -5.60
C TYR A 138 18.18 31.46 -6.79
N PRO A 139 17.47 31.66 -7.94
CA PRO A 139 16.66 32.80 -8.39
C PRO A 139 15.12 32.64 -8.31
N PHE A 140 14.60 31.55 -7.76
CA PHE A 140 13.15 31.26 -7.69
C PHE A 140 12.36 32.06 -6.63
N GLY A 141 13.04 32.85 -5.79
CA GLY A 141 12.40 33.68 -4.75
C GLY A 141 11.36 34.65 -5.29
N LEU A 142 11.51 35.11 -6.54
CA LEU A 142 10.59 36.01 -7.23
C LEU A 142 9.25 35.35 -7.61
N LEU A 143 9.24 34.02 -7.82
CA LEU A 143 8.02 33.26 -8.12
C LEU A 143 7.26 32.90 -6.84
N LEU A 144 7.97 32.70 -5.72
CA LEU A 144 7.37 32.39 -4.42
C LEU A 144 6.82 33.63 -3.69
N SER A 145 7.23 34.85 -4.05
CA SER A 145 6.78 36.10 -3.42
C SER A 145 5.49 36.68 -4.02
N PHE A 146 4.88 36.02 -5.01
CA PHE A 146 3.60 36.45 -5.54
C PHE A 146 2.47 36.14 -4.54
N PRO A 147 1.58 37.10 -4.23
CA PRO A 147 0.55 36.98 -3.21
C PRO A 147 -0.53 35.93 -3.55
#